data_AF-A0A1U9N9G1-F1
#
_entry.id   AF-A0A1U9N9G1-F1
#
_cell.length_a   1.000
_cell.length_b   1.000
_cell.length_c   1.000
_cell.angle_alpha   90.00
_cell.angle_beta   90.00
_cell.angle_gamma   90.00
#
_symmetry.space_group_name_H-M   'P 1'
#
loop_
_entity.id
_entity.type
_entity.pdbx_description
1 polymer ?
#
loop_
_entity_poly.entity_id
_entity_poly.type
_entity_poly.pdbx_seq_one_letter_code
_entity_poly.pdbx_strand_id
1 'polypeptide(L)'
;MFLLSKPAILSCLAMIPLSMAFSVQAQTYASGFTDAKWSAQSGAFACSLTHEIPAFGTAYFGQNAGSAGFFEFRGAKKAFPAGSVKLEAVPPLWRSDLAPRV
;
A
#
# COMPACT_ATOMS: atom_id res chain seq x y z
N MET A 1 -23.88 38.16 29.61
CA MET A 1 -22.57 37.86 30.23
C MET A 1 -22.63 36.46 30.80
N PHE A 2 -22.16 35.46 30.04
CA PHE A 2 -22.11 34.06 30.50
C PHE A 2 -20.87 33.90 31.40
N LEU A 3 -21.09 33.88 32.71
CA LEU A 3 -20.07 33.56 33.71
C LEU A 3 -19.82 32.05 33.68
N LEU A 4 -19.01 31.57 32.73
CA LEU A 4 -18.46 30.22 32.82
C LEU A 4 -17.49 30.18 34.02
N SER A 5 -17.81 29.35 35.00
CA SER A 5 -16.99 29.12 36.17
C SER A 5 -15.63 28.52 35.75
N LYS A 6 -14.53 28.99 36.36
CA LYS A 6 -13.16 28.49 36.14
C LYS A 6 -13.04 26.95 36.06
N PRO A 7 -13.73 26.13 36.87
CA PRO A 7 -13.69 24.67 36.73
C PRO A 7 -14.39 24.14 35.47
N ALA A 8 -15.45 24.79 34.99
CA ALA A 8 -16.13 24.40 33.74
C ALA A 8 -15.25 24.68 32.50
N ILE A 9 -14.44 25.75 32.55
CA ILE A 9 -13.47 26.08 31.49
C ILE A 9 -12.34 25.04 31.44
N LEU A 10 -11.83 24.59 32.59
CA LEU A 10 -10.80 23.53 32.66
C LEU A 10 -11.34 22.18 32.13
N SER A 11 -12.58 21.84 32.46
CA SER A 11 -13.21 20.60 32.00
C SER A 11 -13.48 20.59 30.49
N CYS A 12 -13.89 21.72 29.90
CA CYS A 12 -14.05 21.85 28.45
C CYS A 12 -12.71 21.77 27.70
N LEU A 13 -11.65 22.39 28.24
CA LEU A 13 -10.33 22.40 27.59
C LEU A 13 -9.69 20.99 27.54
N ALA A 14 -10.02 20.13 28.51
CA ALA A 14 -9.55 18.74 28.55
C ALA A 14 -10.30 17.79 27.59
N MET A 15 -11.53 18.11 27.16
CA MET A 15 -12.29 17.26 26.22
C MET A 15 -11.95 17.48 24.75
N ILE A 16 -11.41 18.65 24.38
CA ILE A 16 -11.07 19.00 22.99
C ILE A 16 -10.04 18.06 22.35
N PRO A 17 -8.94 17.63 23.02
CA PRO A 17 -7.96 16.74 22.37
C PRO A 17 -8.48 15.32 22.14
N LEU A 18 -9.50 14.86 22.88
CA LEU A 18 -10.06 13.51 22.71
C LEU A 18 -10.93 13.39 21.43
N SER A 19 -11.49 14.51 20.95
CA SER A 19 -12.29 14.54 19.72
C SER A 19 -11.48 14.62 18.42
N MET A 20 -10.17 14.83 18.48
CA MET A 20 -9.28 14.88 17.29
C MET A 20 -8.54 13.56 17.07
N ALA A 21 -9.21 12.42 17.26
CA ALA A 21 -8.70 11.15 16.77
C ALA A 21 -8.79 11.13 15.23
N PHE A 22 -7.72 11.55 14.55
CA PHE A 22 -7.60 11.39 13.12
C PHE A 22 -7.49 9.90 12.80
N SER A 23 -8.49 9.35 12.11
CA SER A 23 -8.41 8.00 11.58
C SER A 23 -7.35 7.97 10.47
N VAL A 24 -6.21 7.32 10.73
CA VAL A 24 -5.30 6.90 9.66
C VAL A 24 -6.02 5.85 8.82
N GLN A 25 -6.39 6.21 7.59
CA GLN A 25 -6.88 5.24 6.62
C GLN A 25 -5.70 4.66 5.86
N ALA A 26 -5.43 3.37 6.08
CA ALA A 26 -4.55 2.61 5.21
C ALA A 26 -5.29 2.34 3.88
N GLN A 27 -4.68 2.71 2.75
CA GLN A 27 -5.21 2.39 1.43
C GLN A 27 -4.54 1.14 0.90
N THR A 28 -5.36 0.17 0.47
CA THR A 28 -4.90 -1.07 -0.15
C THR A 28 -5.29 -1.07 -1.62
N TYR A 29 -4.30 -1.33 -2.48
CA TYR A 29 -4.52 -1.48 -3.91
C TYR A 29 -4.29 -2.93 -4.30
N ALA A 30 -5.31 -3.56 -4.88
CA ALA A 30 -5.24 -4.93 -5.35
C ALA A 30 -6.22 -5.11 -6.51
N SER A 31 -5.87 -6.00 -7.45
CA SER A 31 -6.83 -6.49 -8.43
C SER A 31 -7.85 -7.41 -7.75
N GLY A 32 -9.09 -7.38 -8.21
CA GLY A 32 -10.07 -8.40 -7.85
C GLY A 32 -9.58 -9.80 -8.27
N PHE A 33 -10.07 -10.85 -7.61
CA PHE A 33 -9.66 -12.23 -7.90
C PHE A 33 -9.87 -12.63 -9.37
N THR A 34 -10.95 -12.16 -9.99
CA THR A 34 -11.29 -12.42 -11.39
C THR A 34 -10.56 -11.53 -12.39
N ASP A 35 -10.03 -10.40 -11.92
CA ASP A 35 -9.41 -9.37 -12.76
C ASP A 35 -7.87 -9.46 -12.75
N ALA A 36 -7.32 -10.27 -11.84
CA ALA A 36 -5.89 -10.50 -11.73
C ALA A 36 -5.35 -11.20 -12.98
N LYS A 37 -4.64 -10.44 -13.82
CA LYS A 37 -4.04 -10.93 -15.06
C LYS A 37 -2.54 -10.66 -15.08
N TRP A 38 -1.78 -11.68 -15.49
CA TRP A 38 -0.35 -11.59 -15.70
C TRP A 38 -0.05 -11.71 -17.19
N SER A 39 0.76 -10.79 -17.71
CA SER A 39 1.27 -10.83 -19.08
C SER A 39 2.74 -11.21 -19.06
N ALA A 40 3.06 -12.32 -19.74
CA ALA A 40 4.42 -12.79 -19.90
C ALA A 40 4.91 -12.46 -21.32
N GLN A 41 6.11 -11.89 -21.40
CA GLN A 41 6.80 -11.64 -22.66
C GLN A 41 8.21 -12.21 -22.57
N SER A 42 8.61 -12.99 -23.57
CA SER A 42 9.90 -13.67 -23.62
C SER A 42 10.60 -13.41 -24.95
N GLY A 43 11.91 -13.20 -24.89
CA GLY A 43 12.80 -13.14 -26.03
C GLY A 43 14.18 -13.69 -25.68
N ALA A 44 15.05 -13.85 -26.68
CA ALA A 44 16.38 -14.41 -26.49
C ALA A 44 17.27 -13.60 -25.52
N PHE A 45 17.02 -12.29 -25.41
CA PHE A 45 17.83 -11.36 -24.63
C PHE A 45 17.16 -10.82 -23.38
N ALA A 46 15.84 -10.99 -23.25
CA ALA A 46 15.09 -10.49 -22.10
C ALA A 46 13.75 -11.23 -21.94
N CYS A 47 13.31 -11.38 -20.70
CA CYS A 47 11.95 -11.76 -20.38
C CYS A 47 11.35 -10.80 -19.34
N SER A 48 10.04 -10.74 -19.33
CA SER A 48 9.30 -9.94 -18.37
C SER A 48 7.96 -10.53 -18.02
N LEU A 49 7.54 -10.29 -16.78
CA LEU A 49 6.24 -10.65 -16.25
C LEU A 49 5.60 -9.41 -15.64
N THR A 50 4.43 -9.03 -16.15
CA THR A 50 3.79 -7.74 -15.85
C THR A 50 2.37 -7.94 -15.34
N HIS A 51 1.97 -7.16 -14.34
CA HIS A 51 0.61 -7.15 -13.78
C HIS A 51 0.16 -5.74 -13.45
N GLU A 52 -1.05 -5.37 -13.89
CA GLU A 52 -1.66 -4.08 -13.58
C GLU A 52 -2.41 -4.14 -12.24
N ILE A 53 -2.10 -3.20 -11.36
CA ILE A 53 -2.74 -3.01 -10.06
C ILE A 53 -3.63 -1.76 -10.16
N PRO A 54 -4.97 -1.92 -10.15
CA PRO A 54 -5.90 -0.81 -10.32
C PRO A 54 -5.62 0.35 -9.35
N ALA A 55 -5.65 1.57 -9.88
CA ALA A 55 -5.40 2.83 -9.16
C ALA A 55 -3.99 2.98 -8.52
N PHE A 56 -3.09 2.02 -8.70
CA PHE A 56 -1.70 2.08 -8.21
C PHE A 56 -0.69 2.19 -9.35
N GLY A 57 -0.74 1.26 -10.32
CA GLY A 57 0.26 1.18 -11.39
C GLY A 57 0.52 -0.24 -11.84
N THR A 58 1.76 -0.56 -12.16
CA THR A 58 2.15 -1.86 -12.73
C THR A 58 3.28 -2.50 -11.95
N ALA A 59 3.09 -3.75 -11.54
CA ALA A 59 4.16 -4.60 -11.02
C ALA A 59 4.91 -5.22 -12.22
N TYR A 60 6.21 -5.00 -12.30
CA TYR A 60 7.06 -5.47 -13.39
C TYR A 60 8.21 -6.30 -12.83
N PHE A 61 8.28 -7.57 -13.23
CA PHE A 61 9.46 -8.40 -13.09
C PHE A 61 10.18 -8.44 -14.44
N GLY A 62 11.48 -8.18 -14.44
CA GLY A 62 12.30 -8.21 -15.64
C GLY A 62 13.57 -9.01 -15.42
N GLN A 63 14.08 -9.62 -16.48
CA GLN A 63 15.39 -10.25 -16.47
C GLN A 63 16.00 -10.13 -17.86
N ASN A 64 17.24 -9.61 -17.91
CA ASN A 64 18.03 -9.58 -19.13
C ASN A 64 18.97 -10.80 -19.16
N ALA A 65 19.36 -11.22 -20.36
CA ALA A 65 20.33 -12.30 -20.52
C ALA A 65 21.64 -11.93 -19.82
N GLY A 66 22.14 -12.84 -18.99
CA GLY A 66 23.38 -12.63 -18.22
C GLY A 66 23.26 -11.70 -17.01
N SER A 67 22.06 -11.19 -16.68
CA SER A 67 21.83 -10.40 -15.46
C SER A 67 20.93 -11.14 -14.47
N ALA A 68 20.99 -10.72 -13.21
CA ALA A 68 19.96 -11.08 -12.24
C ALA A 68 18.61 -10.48 -12.66
N GLY A 69 17.53 -11.15 -12.23
CA GLY A 69 16.19 -10.58 -12.32
C GLY A 69 16.03 -9.39 -11.38
N PHE A 70 15.11 -8.51 -11.74
CA PHE A 70 14.77 -7.32 -10.96
C PHE A 70 13.26 -7.13 -10.89
N PHE A 71 12.83 -6.37 -9.90
CA PHE A 71 11.44 -6.04 -9.65
C PHE A 71 11.27 -4.53 -9.53
N GLU A 72 10.26 -4.00 -10.21
CA GLU A 72 9.91 -2.59 -10.22
C GLU A 72 8.41 -2.39 -10.05
N PHE A 73 8.04 -1.40 -9.23
CA PHE A 73 6.70 -0.83 -9.25
C PHE A 73 6.70 0.43 -10.13
N ARG A 74 5.98 0.37 -11.24
CA ARG A 74 5.79 1.50 -12.16
C ARG A 74 4.48 2.19 -11.81
N GLY A 75 4.54 3.20 -10.95
CA GLY A 75 3.36 3.92 -10.46
C GLY A 75 2.63 4.72 -11.56
N ALA A 76 1.30 4.73 -11.52
CA ALA A 76 0.45 5.44 -12.49
C ALA A 76 0.29 6.95 -12.18
N LYS A 77 0.56 7.39 -10.95
CA LYS A 77 0.46 8.80 -10.51
C LYS A 77 1.63 9.16 -9.59
N LYS A 78 1.76 10.47 -9.28
CA LYS A 78 2.82 11.16 -8.51
C LYS A 78 3.67 10.25 -7.61
N ALA A 79 4.99 10.41 -7.73
CA ALA A 79 5.98 9.77 -6.87
C ALA A 79 5.55 9.76 -5.40
N PHE A 80 5.65 8.59 -4.77
CA PHE A 80 5.46 8.46 -3.34
C PHE A 80 6.44 9.39 -2.61
N PRO A 81 6.02 10.05 -1.51
CA PRO A 81 6.96 10.79 -0.68
C PRO A 81 8.07 9.85 -0.21
N ALA A 82 9.28 10.38 -0.09
CA ALA A 82 10.42 9.61 0.39
C ALA A 82 10.09 9.01 1.77
N GLY A 83 10.39 7.72 1.95
CA GLY A 83 10.02 6.98 3.15
C GLY A 83 10.42 5.51 3.07
N SER A 84 10.07 4.76 4.11
CA SER A 84 10.34 3.33 4.18
C SER A 84 9.34 2.55 3.33
N VAL A 85 9.85 1.63 2.51
CA VAL A 85 9.05 0.70 1.71
C VAL A 85 9.40 -0.71 2.15
N LYS A 86 8.37 -1.56 2.24
CA LYS A 86 8.52 -2.97 2.57
C LYS A 86 7.90 -3.80 1.46
N LEU A 87 8.62 -4.83 1.01
CA LEU A 87 8.14 -5.81 0.05
C LEU A 87 7.93 -7.13 0.81
N GLU A 88 6.72 -7.69 0.74
CA GLU A 88 6.36 -8.90 1.46
C GLU A 88 5.55 -9.86 0.59
N ALA A 89 5.73 -11.15 0.82
CA ALA A 89 4.89 -12.19 0.24
C ALA A 89 3.76 -12.55 1.23
N VAL A 90 2.64 -11.85 1.12
CA VAL A 90 1.48 -12.05 2.00
C VAL A 90 0.51 -13.05 1.35
N PRO A 91 0.11 -14.14 2.05
CA PRO A 91 -0.90 -15.06 1.54
C PRO A 91 -2.26 -14.36 1.41
N PRO A 92 -3.11 -14.79 0.46
CA PRO A 92 -4.43 -14.21 0.29
C PRO A 92 -5.35 -14.56 1.47
N LEU A 93 -6.36 -13.71 1.74
CA LEU A 93 -7.23 -13.81 2.93
C LEU A 93 -7.91 -15.17 3.14
N TRP A 94 -8.18 -15.92 2.07
CA TRP A 94 -8.81 -17.24 2.14
C TRP A 94 -7.85 -18.37 2.52
N ARG A 95 -6.53 -18.14 2.49
CA ARG A 95 -5.49 -19.08 2.96
C ARG A 95 -5.16 -18.82 4.42
N SER A 96 -6.08 -19.19 5.32
CA SER A 96 -5.88 -19.07 6.77
C SER A 96 -4.86 -20.07 7.35
N ASP A 97 -4.47 -21.07 6.57
CA ASP A 97 -3.46 -22.08 6.90
C ASP A 97 -2.01 -21.55 6.81
N LEU A 98 -1.80 -20.40 6.18
CA LEU A 98 -0.48 -19.84 5.93
C LEU A 98 -0.28 -18.52 6.69
N ALA A 99 0.83 -18.42 7.43
CA ALA A 99 1.31 -17.16 7.96
C ALA A 99 2.16 -16.41 6.91
N PRO A 100 2.11 -15.07 6.85
CA PRO A 100 3.05 -14.28 6.05
C PRO A 100 4.49 -14.61 6.44
N ARG A 101 5.35 -14.83 5.43
CA ARG A 101 6.79 -14.98 5.65
C ARG A 101 7.48 -13.67 5.26
N VAL A 102 8.22 -13.11 6.22
CA VAL A 102 9.07 -11.93 6.06
C VAL A 102 10.43 -12.29 5.48
#